data_AF-B9LMT4-F1
#
_entry.id   AF-B9LMT4-F1
#
_cell.length_a   1.000
_cell.length_b   1.000
_cell.length_c   1.000
_cell.angle_alpha   90.00
_cell.angle_beta   90.00
_cell.angle_gamma   90.00
#
_symmetry.space_group_name_H-M   'P 1'
#
loop_
_entity.id
_entity.type
_entity.pdbx_description
1 polymer ?
#
loop_
_entity_poly.entity_id
_entity_poly.type
_entity_poly.pdbx_seq_one_letter_code
_entity_poly.pdbx_strand_id
1 'polypeptide(L)' 'MSNQVPSDKDDAHLTDVPDGAGCTEIWEHLSDGRDEERPGDDNPRKDTGGV' A
#
# COMPACT_ATOMS: atom_id res chain seq x y z
N MET A 1 9.82 -8.23 16.38
CA MET A 1 9.28 -8.36 15.02
C MET A 1 7.79 -8.04 15.08
N SER A 2 7.27 -7.15 14.24
CA SER A 2 5.84 -6.81 14.22
C SER A 2 5.02 -8.05 13.88
N ASN A 3 4.14 -8.45 14.80
CA ASN A 3 3.22 -9.58 14.64
C ASN A 3 1.81 -9.06 14.27
N GLN A 4 1.75 -8.12 13.33
CA GLN A 4 0.47 -7.56 12.87
C GLN A 4 -0.31 -8.68 12.18
N VAL A 5 -1.47 -8.99 12.75
CA VAL A 5 -2.44 -9.88 12.11
C VAL A 5 -3.02 -9.06 10.95
N PRO A 6 -2.83 -9.49 9.69
CA PRO A 6 -3.38 -8.77 8.56
C PRO A 6 -4.90 -8.68 8.76
N SER A 7 -5.42 -7.46 8.78
CA SER A 7 -6.85 -7.24 8.87
C SER A 7 -7.43 -7.32 7.45
N ASP A 8 -8.66 -7.79 7.31
CA ASP A 8 -9.34 -8.01 6.01
C ASP A 8 -9.28 -6.80 5.05
N LYS A 9 -9.12 -5.58 5.60
CA LYS A 9 -8.96 -4.35 4.81
C LYS A 9 -7.57 -4.16 4.21
N ASP A 10 -6.53 -4.66 4.87
CA ASP A 10 -5.15 -4.51 4.42
C ASP A 10 -4.87 -5.37 3.19
N ASP A 11 -5.59 -6.47 2.98
CA ASP A 11 -5.40 -7.37 1.83
C ASP A 11 -6.50 -7.20 0.77
N ALA A 12 -7.45 -6.29 0.97
CA ALA A 12 -8.57 -6.06 0.05
C ALA A 12 -8.12 -5.66 -1.37
N HIS A 13 -6.97 -5.02 -1.49
CA HIS A 13 -6.37 -4.65 -2.78
C HIS A 13 -5.60 -5.81 -3.44
N LEU A 14 -5.42 -6.92 -2.73
CA LEU A 14 -4.82 -8.15 -3.24
C LEU A 14 -5.87 -9.15 -3.71
N THR A 15 -7.17 -8.86 -3.57
CA THR A 15 -8.24 -9.79 -3.98
C THR A 15 -8.34 -10.00 -5.49
N ASP A 16 -7.81 -9.05 -6.26
CA ASP A 16 -7.72 -9.14 -7.72
C ASP A 16 -6.42 -9.85 -8.18
N VAL A 17 -5.48 -10.08 -7.25
CA VAL A 17 -4.24 -10.82 -7.51
C VAL A 17 -4.52 -12.32 -7.40
N PRO A 18 -4.19 -13.13 -8.42
CA PRO A 18 -4.42 -14.57 -8.38
C PRO A 18 -3.51 -15.27 -7.36
N ASP A 19 -4.04 -16.31 -6.72
CA ASP A 19 -3.29 -17.18 -5.83
C ASP A 19 -2.09 -17.81 -6.57
N GLY A 20 -0.88 -17.55 -6.07
CA GLY A 20 0.36 -18.02 -6.68
C GLY A 20 1.03 -17.03 -7.64
N ALA A 21 0.55 -15.79 -7.73
CA ALA A 21 1.29 -14.71 -8.39
C ALA A 21 2.68 -14.54 -7.77
N GLY A 22 3.70 -14.38 -8.63
CA GLY A 22 5.06 -14.11 -8.22
C GLY A 22 5.26 -12.67 -7.74
N CYS A 23 6.42 -12.40 -7.13
CA CYS A 23 6.75 -11.09 -6.59
C CYS A 23 6.64 -9.96 -7.64
N THR A 24 7.02 -10.24 -8.89
CA THR A 24 6.95 -9.28 -9.99
C THR A 24 5.51 -8.97 -10.36
N GLU A 25 4.66 -9.99 -10.49
CA GLU A 25 3.26 -9.84 -10.88
C GLU A 25 2.46 -9.06 -9.82
N ILE A 26 2.72 -9.31 -8.53
CA ILE A 26 2.15 -8.54 -7.42
C ILE A 26 2.56 -7.06 -7.51
N TRP A 27 3.83 -6.80 -7.82
CA TRP A 27 4.36 -5.44 -7.88
C TRP A 27 3.80 -4.64 -9.06
N GLU A 28 3.61 -5.27 -10.21
CA GLU A 28 2.95 -4.66 -11.37
C GLU A 28 1.51 -4.28 -11.03
N HIS A 29 0.74 -5.19 -10.42
CA HIS A 29 -0.64 -4.94 -10.00
C HIS A 29 -0.75 -3.77 -9.00
N LEU A 30 0.11 -3.73 -7.99
CA LEU A 30 0.15 -2.66 -6.98
C LEU A 30 0.71 -1.32 -7.48
N SER A 31 1.38 -1.31 -8.62
CA SER A 31 1.97 -0.10 -9.19
C SER A 31 0.98 0.61 -10.12
N ASP A 32 0.11 -0.15 -10.79
CA ASP A 32 -0.92 0.36 -11.69
C ASP A 32 -1.94 1.26 -10.95
N GLY A 33 -2.50 0.79 -9.83
CA GLY A 33 -3.47 1.57 -9.03
C GLY A 33 -2.88 2.74 -8.24
N ARG A 34 -1.55 2.86 -8.15
CA ARG A 34 -0.87 3.90 -7.37
C ARG A 34 -0.82 5.27 -8.08
N ASP A 35 -1.00 5.29 -9.40
CA ASP A 35 -1.09 6.52 -10.19
C ASP A 35 -2.52 7.10 -10.19
N GLU A 36 -3.53 6.24 -10.08
CA GLU A 36 -4.94 6.63 -10.13
C GLU A 36 -5.50 7.10 -8.77
N GLU A 37 -4.97 6.59 -7.64
CA GLU A 37 -5.44 6.93 -6.29
C GLU A 37 -4.54 7.92 -5.55
N ARG A 38 -4.46 9.17 -6.04
CA ARG A 38 -4.01 10.30 -5.20
C ARG A 38 -4.84 11.58 -5.34
N PRO A 39 -6.08 11.63 -4.84
CA PRO A 39 -6.67 12.88 -4.38
C PRO A 39 -6.23 13.14 -2.93
N GLY A 40 -5.11 13.83 -2.75
CA GLY A 40 -4.74 14.44 -1.46
C GLY A 40 -3.89 13.58 -0.53
N ASP A 41 -2.60 13.44 -0.84
CA ASP A 41 -1.59 13.33 0.22
C ASP A 41 -1.45 14.71 0.88
N ASP A 42 -2.43 15.10 1.72
CA ASP A 42 -2.19 16.05 2.81
C ASP A 42 -1.51 15.26 3.92
N ASN A 43 -0.27 14.81 3.67
CA ASN A 43 0.60 14.49 4.76
C ASN A 43 1.25 15.82 5.14
N PRO A 44 0.77 16.53 6.18
CA PRO A 44 1.51 17.68 6.66
C PRO A 44 2.87 17.11 7.04
N ARG A 45 3.90 17.50 6.27
CA ARG A 45 5.29 17.27 6.62
C ARG A 45 5.37 17.66 8.09
N LYS A 46 5.75 16.72 8.96
CA LYS A 46 5.94 17.06 10.37
C LYS A 46 7.20 17.91 10.37
N ASP A 47 7.02 19.22 10.28
CA ASP A 47 8.09 20.21 10.44
C ASP A 47 8.48 20.21 11.93
N THR A 48 9.07 19.13 12.43
CA THR A 48 9.74 19.17 13.73
C THR A 48 11.20 19.52 13.49
N GLY A 49 11.41 20.73 12.99
CA GLY A 49 12.57 21.52 13.34
C GLY A 49 12.19 22.37 14.55
N GLY A 50 12.81 22.13 15.71
CA GLY A 50 12.52 22.90 16.92
C GLY A 50 13.28 22.42 18.16
N VAL A 51 14.48 22.98 18.33
CA VAL A 51 15.44 22.98 19.46
C VAL A 51 16.27 21.73 19.73
#